data_AF-A0A6A4CW29-F1
#
_entry.id   AF-A0A6A4CW29-F1
#
_cell.length_a   1.000
_cell.length_b   1.000
_cell.length_c   1.000
_cell.angle_alpha   90.00
_cell.angle_beta   90.00
_cell.angle_gamma   90.00
#
_symmetry.space_group_name_H-M   'P 1'
#
loop_
_entity.id
_entity.type
_entity.pdbx_description
1 polymer ?
#
loop_
_entity_poly.entity_id
_entity_poly.type
_entity_poly.pdbx_seq_one_letter_code
_entity_poly.pdbx_strand_id
1 'polypeptide(L)'
;MLRVVHPKKKPRNGELTADEHARNARVSSDRVLVENFFGRVCLLWKIMHSTFKWNESSFDMFTRTCFALTNFHADINPLRLDDGRFYRSVMGCYASIAERERTRRASIQRRYRRRRDARIAADQNIRTRLSFSPSCSPSSSQ
;
A
#
# COMPACT_ATOMS: atom_id res chain seq x y z
N MET A 1 -3.93 30.61 -7.58
CA MET A 1 -3.05 29.44 -7.33
C MET A 1 -3.35 28.92 -5.92
N LEU A 2 -3.86 27.69 -5.77
CA LEU A 2 -4.16 27.12 -4.44
C LEU A 2 -2.85 26.69 -3.77
N ARG A 3 -2.48 27.32 -2.65
CA ARG A 3 -1.30 26.93 -1.86
C ARG A 3 -1.70 25.84 -0.86
N VAL A 4 -1.22 24.62 -1.07
CA VAL A 4 -1.51 23.50 -0.16
C VAL A 4 -0.57 23.52 1.03
N VAL A 5 -1.12 23.49 2.25
CA VAL A 5 -0.34 23.43 3.49
C VAL A 5 -0.24 21.98 3.96
N HIS A 6 0.99 21.45 3.95
CA HIS A 6 1.28 20.09 4.40
C HIS A 6 2.09 20.10 5.72
N PRO A 7 1.79 19.18 6.66
CA PRO A 7 2.67 18.91 7.79
C PRO A 7 4.09 18.58 7.31
N LYS A 8 5.11 19.05 8.03
CA LYS A 8 6.50 18.67 7.79
C LYS A 8 6.64 17.18 8.08
N LYS A 9 7.12 16.42 7.11
CA LYS A 9 7.49 15.01 7.34
C LYS A 9 8.78 14.94 8.15
N LYS A 10 8.88 13.92 9.00
CA LYS A 10 10.11 13.61 9.74
C LYS A 10 11.25 13.31 8.74
N PRO A 11 12.43 13.91 8.90
CA PRO A 11 13.58 13.62 8.04
C PRO A 11 14.15 12.21 8.32
N ARG A 12 14.85 11.62 7.35
CA ARG A 12 15.29 10.21 7.37
C ARG A 12 16.12 9.85 8.62
N ASN A 13 16.94 10.77 9.11
CA ASN A 13 17.86 10.56 10.23
C ASN A 13 17.78 11.72 11.27
N GLY A 14 16.62 12.34 11.45
CA GLY A 14 16.48 13.45 12.39
C GLY A 14 15.08 13.56 12.98
N GLU A 15 14.96 14.39 14.01
CA GLU A 15 13.69 14.70 14.65
C GLU A 15 13.14 16.03 14.16
N LEU A 16 11.82 16.20 14.30
CA LEU A 16 11.20 17.50 14.14
C LEU A 16 11.51 18.35 15.37
N THR A 17 11.74 19.64 15.15
CA THR A 17 11.86 20.59 16.26
C THR A 17 10.52 20.78 16.96
N ALA A 18 10.52 21.31 18.19
CA ALA A 18 9.29 21.62 18.92
C ALA A 18 8.36 22.55 18.13
N ASP A 19 8.93 23.55 17.44
CA ASP A 19 8.17 24.49 16.60
C ASP A 19 7.54 23.81 15.38
N GLU A 20 8.23 22.84 14.81
CA GLU A 20 7.70 22.04 13.69
C GLU A 20 6.59 21.10 14.14
N HIS A 21 6.70 20.52 15.34
CA HIS A 21 5.62 19.78 15.95
C HIS A 21 4.40 20.67 16.21
N ALA A 22 4.59 21.86 16.78
CA ALA A 22 3.50 22.80 17.03
C ALA A 22 2.84 23.26 15.73
N ARG A 23 3.64 23.54 14.68
CA ARG A 23 3.11 23.87 13.35
C ARG A 23 2.32 22.71 12.75
N ASN A 24 2.85 21.50 12.82
CA ASN A 24 2.16 20.31 12.32
C ASN A 24 0.86 20.05 13.09
N ALA A 25 0.83 20.27 14.40
CA ALA A 25 -0.38 20.15 15.21
C ALA A 25 -1.46 21.13 14.75
N ARG A 26 -1.11 22.40 14.47
CA ARG A 26 -2.04 23.39 13.90
C ARG A 26 -2.55 22.98 12.53
N VAL A 27 -1.67 22.52 11.64
CA VAL A 27 -2.08 22.05 10.31
C VAL A 27 -2.98 20.81 10.41
N SER A 28 -2.75 19.94 11.38
CA SER A 28 -3.59 18.76 11.63
C SER A 28 -4.92 19.11 12.28
N SER A 29 -5.00 20.13 13.15
CA SER A 29 -6.27 20.57 13.74
C SER A 29 -7.25 21.08 12.69
N ASP A 30 -6.75 21.79 11.67
CA ASP A 30 -7.58 22.26 10.56
C ASP A 30 -8.17 21.10 9.74
N ARG A 31 -7.49 19.95 9.72
CA ARG A 31 -7.91 18.75 8.97
C ARG A 31 -8.97 17.92 9.69
N VAL A 32 -9.25 18.20 10.97
CA VAL A 32 -10.20 17.42 11.77
C VAL A 32 -11.59 17.39 11.12
N LEU A 33 -12.03 18.50 10.51
CA LEU A 33 -13.31 18.55 9.80
C LEU A 33 -13.32 17.59 8.59
N VAL A 34 -12.23 17.56 7.83
CA VAL A 34 -12.08 16.68 6.67
C VAL A 34 -12.05 15.22 7.11
N GLU A 35 -11.28 14.89 8.15
CA GLU A 35 -11.20 13.53 8.69
C GLU A 35 -12.55 13.05 9.24
N ASN A 36 -13.28 13.91 9.96
CA ASN A 36 -14.61 13.57 10.46
C ASN A 36 -15.61 13.42 9.30
N PHE A 37 -15.52 14.26 8.27
CA PHE A 37 -16.38 14.12 7.09
C PHE A 37 -16.13 12.78 6.38
N PHE A 38 -14.87 12.46 6.07
CA PHE A 38 -14.53 11.17 5.45
C PHE A 38 -14.85 9.98 6.36
N GLY A 39 -14.77 10.16 7.69
CA GLY A 39 -15.26 9.22 8.67
C GLY A 39 -16.73 8.91 8.53
N ARG A 40 -17.56 9.97 8.46
CA ARG A 40 -19.01 9.83 8.26
C ARG A 40 -19.32 9.19 6.91
N VAL A 41 -18.61 9.59 5.85
CA VAL A 41 -18.73 8.98 4.51
C VAL A 41 -18.47 7.47 4.59
N CYS A 42 -17.35 7.05 5.20
CA CYS A 42 -17.00 5.65 5.29
C CYS A 42 -17.98 4.86 6.17
N LEU A 43 -18.50 5.50 7.22
CA LEU A 43 -19.45 4.91 8.16
C LEU A 43 -20.80 4.63 7.50
N LEU A 44 -21.33 5.59 6.75
CA LEU A 44 -22.63 5.49 6.09
C LEU A 44 -22.57 4.63 4.83
N TRP A 45 -21.47 4.71 4.07
CA TRP A 45 -21.42 4.16 2.71
C TRP A 45 -20.31 3.10 2.57
N LYS A 46 -20.72 1.83 2.49
CA LYS A 46 -19.78 0.70 2.32
C LYS A 46 -18.90 0.81 1.07
N ILE A 47 -19.44 1.35 -0.01
CA ILE A 47 -18.70 1.55 -1.27
C ILE A 47 -17.50 2.49 -1.10
N MET A 48 -17.53 3.37 -0.10
CA MET A 48 -16.48 4.36 0.14
C MET A 48 -15.30 3.84 0.95
N HIS A 49 -15.44 2.68 1.60
CA HIS A 49 -14.34 2.07 2.36
C HIS A 49 -13.96 0.66 1.92
N SER A 50 -14.73 0.00 1.06
CA SER A 50 -14.44 -1.35 0.56
C SER A 50 -13.82 -1.36 -0.83
N THR A 51 -13.16 -2.46 -1.21
CA THR A 51 -12.56 -2.59 -2.54
C THR A 51 -13.64 -2.61 -3.63
N PHE A 52 -13.67 -1.57 -4.45
CA PHE A 52 -14.52 -1.47 -5.63
C PHE A 52 -13.86 -2.16 -6.84
N LYS A 53 -14.63 -2.94 -7.61
CA LYS A 53 -14.11 -3.81 -8.70
C LYS A 53 -14.41 -3.30 -10.12
N TRP A 54 -15.18 -2.22 -10.25
CA TRP A 54 -15.64 -1.68 -11.55
C TRP A 54 -14.68 -0.61 -12.08
N ASN A 55 -15.12 0.22 -13.03
CA ASN A 55 -14.31 1.29 -13.61
C ASN A 55 -14.40 2.62 -12.84
N GLU A 56 -13.46 3.51 -13.12
CA GLU A 56 -13.33 4.83 -12.45
C GLU A 56 -14.52 5.75 -12.70
N SER A 57 -15.07 5.79 -13.92
CA SER A 57 -16.23 6.62 -14.24
C SER A 57 -17.46 6.23 -13.42
N SER A 58 -17.69 4.93 -13.22
CA SER A 58 -18.75 4.45 -12.34
C SER A 58 -18.51 4.85 -10.89
N PHE A 59 -17.25 4.82 -10.42
CA PHE A 59 -16.91 5.20 -9.06
C PHE A 59 -17.09 6.70 -8.78
N ASP A 60 -16.82 7.58 -9.75
CA ASP A 60 -17.03 9.03 -9.61
C ASP A 60 -18.50 9.36 -9.33
N MET A 61 -19.42 8.72 -10.08
CA MET A 61 -20.87 8.88 -9.85
C MET A 61 -21.26 8.48 -8.41
N PHE A 62 -20.78 7.33 -7.92
CA PHE A 62 -21.05 6.89 -6.56
C PHE A 62 -20.45 7.83 -5.51
N THR A 63 -19.22 8.31 -5.74
CA THR A 63 -18.52 9.22 -4.84
C THR A 63 -19.28 10.54 -4.70
N ARG A 64 -19.67 11.15 -5.83
CA ARG A 64 -20.48 12.39 -5.84
C ARG A 64 -21.81 12.21 -5.10
N THR A 65 -22.49 11.08 -5.34
CA THR A 65 -23.75 10.76 -4.68
C THR A 65 -23.56 10.59 -3.17
N CYS A 66 -22.56 9.82 -2.74
CA CYS A 66 -22.26 9.62 -1.33
C CYS A 66 -21.89 10.94 -0.63
N PHE A 67 -21.12 11.81 -1.29
CA PHE A 67 -20.76 13.12 -0.74
C PHE A 67 -21.96 14.05 -0.62
N ALA A 68 -22.82 14.13 -1.64
CA ALA A 68 -24.03 14.93 -1.60
C ALA A 68 -24.96 14.49 -0.46
N LEU A 69 -25.19 13.18 -0.31
CA LEU A 69 -26.00 12.63 0.78
C LEU A 69 -25.35 12.83 2.14
N THR A 70 -24.03 12.77 2.24
CA THR A 70 -23.31 13.02 3.50
C THR A 70 -23.34 14.49 3.88
N ASN A 71 -23.28 15.42 2.92
CA ASN A 71 -23.47 16.85 3.17
C ASN A 71 -24.85 17.13 3.76
N PHE A 72 -25.91 16.62 3.11
CA PHE A 72 -27.26 16.74 3.64
C PHE A 72 -27.39 16.12 5.04
N HIS A 73 -26.78 14.96 5.26
CA HIS A 73 -26.75 14.33 6.58
C HIS A 73 -25.99 15.19 7.60
N ALA A 74 -24.91 15.88 7.21
CA ALA A 74 -24.12 16.74 8.09
C ALA A 74 -24.87 18.01 8.50
N ASP A 75 -25.72 18.54 7.61
CA ASP A 75 -26.58 19.69 7.90
C ASP A 75 -27.59 19.37 9.01
N ILE A 76 -28.11 18.15 9.05
CA ILE A 76 -29.07 17.70 10.08
C ILE A 76 -28.34 17.12 11.31
N ASN A 77 -27.19 16.47 11.10
CA ASN A 77 -26.42 15.77 12.13
C ASN A 77 -24.96 16.19 12.08
N PRO A 78 -24.55 17.15 12.95
CA PRO A 78 -23.19 17.66 12.99
C PRO A 78 -22.13 16.55 13.03
N LEU A 79 -20.96 16.84 12.45
CA LEU A 79 -19.82 15.94 12.49
C LEU A 79 -19.34 15.74 13.93
N ARG A 80 -19.02 14.49 14.28
CA ARG A 80 -18.65 14.05 15.63
C ARG A 80 -17.21 13.57 15.66
N LEU A 81 -16.61 13.59 16.84
CA LEU A 81 -15.25 13.07 17.06
C LEU A 81 -15.11 11.58 16.69
N ASP A 82 -16.18 10.80 16.89
CA ASP A 82 -16.19 9.36 16.60
C ASP A 82 -16.13 9.07 15.10
N ASP A 83 -16.56 10.00 14.25
CA ASP A 83 -16.40 9.87 12.80
C ASP A 83 -14.90 9.77 12.45
N GLY A 84 -14.07 10.64 13.03
CA GLY A 84 -12.62 10.60 12.85
C GLY A 84 -11.96 9.35 13.43
N ARG A 85 -12.51 8.76 14.51
CA ARG A 85 -12.03 7.46 15.04
C ARG A 85 -12.31 6.33 14.06
N PHE A 86 -13.53 6.28 13.52
CA PHE A 86 -13.90 5.29 12.52
C PHE A 86 -13.02 5.41 11.27
N TYR A 87 -12.79 6.64 10.79
CA TYR A 87 -11.90 6.89 9.65
C TYR A 87 -10.50 6.32 9.90
N ARG A 88 -9.91 6.57 11.08
CA ARG A 88 -8.61 6.00 11.46
C ARG A 88 -8.60 4.48 11.45
N SER A 89 -9.69 3.83 11.89
CA SER A 89 -9.83 2.37 11.81
C SER A 89 -9.83 1.87 10.37
N VAL A 90 -10.56 2.53 9.46
CA VAL A 90 -10.58 2.20 8.03
C VAL A 90 -9.17 2.34 7.42
N MET A 91 -8.46 3.42 7.73
CA MET A 91 -7.08 3.62 7.28
C MET A 91 -6.13 2.55 7.83
N GLY A 92 -6.34 2.11 9.07
CA GLY A 92 -5.62 0.97 9.66
C GLY A 92 -5.86 -0.34 8.89
N CYS A 93 -7.09 -0.62 8.49
CA CYS A 93 -7.41 -1.76 7.62
C CYS A 93 -6.68 -1.68 6.28
N TYR A 94 -6.62 -0.50 5.66
CA TYR A 94 -5.86 -0.30 4.41
C TYR A 94 -4.37 -0.53 4.57
N ALA A 95 -3.79 -0.04 5.66
CA ALA A 95 -2.37 -0.29 5.97
C ALA A 95 -2.09 -1.80 6.11
N SER A 96 -2.97 -2.53 6.78
CA SER A 96 -2.88 -3.99 6.94
C SER A 96 -2.99 -4.74 5.60
N ILE A 97 -3.95 -4.35 4.75
CA ILE A 97 -4.08 -4.91 3.39
C ILE A 97 -2.81 -4.66 2.59
N ALA A 98 -2.28 -3.44 2.62
CA ALA A 98 -1.05 -3.08 1.92
C ALA A 98 0.17 -3.88 2.43
N GLU A 99 0.26 -4.14 3.73
CA GLU A 99 1.31 -4.97 4.33
C GLU A 99 1.21 -6.43 3.86
N ARG A 100 0.00 -6.99 3.86
CA ARG A 100 -0.26 -8.35 3.37
C ARG A 100 0.15 -8.49 1.91
N GLU A 101 -0.16 -7.51 1.07
CA GLU A 101 0.23 -7.50 -0.33
C GLU A 101 1.76 -7.35 -0.51
N ARG A 102 2.43 -6.51 0.29
CA ARG A 102 3.90 -6.41 0.31
C ARG A 102 4.56 -7.73 0.70
N THR A 103 4.07 -8.38 1.75
CA THR A 103 4.55 -9.69 2.22
C THR A 103 4.34 -10.78 1.15
N ARG A 104 3.17 -10.79 0.50
CA ARG A 104 2.86 -11.72 -0.59
C ARG A 104 3.79 -11.53 -1.78
N ARG A 105 4.06 -10.28 -2.19
CA ARG A 105 5.00 -9.97 -3.27
C ARG A 105 6.42 -10.41 -2.91
N ALA A 106 6.88 -10.15 -1.69
CA ALA A 106 8.18 -10.56 -1.21
C ALA A 106 8.35 -12.10 -1.20
N SER A 107 7.32 -12.85 -0.80
CA SER A 107 7.36 -14.31 -0.79
C SER A 107 7.41 -14.90 -2.21
N ILE A 108 6.63 -14.34 -3.14
CA ILE A 108 6.66 -14.72 -4.57
C ILE A 108 8.05 -14.45 -5.15
N GLN A 109 8.62 -13.26 -4.91
CA GLN A 109 9.96 -12.91 -5.37
C GLN A 109 11.04 -13.82 -4.77
N ARG A 110 10.92 -14.19 -3.49
CA ARG A 110 11.83 -15.17 -2.85
C ARG A 110 11.75 -16.54 -3.51
N ARG A 111 10.54 -17.03 -3.81
CA ARG A 111 10.34 -18.30 -4.52
C ARG A 111 10.91 -18.25 -5.94
N TYR A 112 10.72 -17.14 -6.63
CA TYR A 112 11.28 -16.92 -7.97
C TYR A 112 12.81 -16.96 -7.94
N ARG A 113 13.46 -16.23 -7.02
CA ARG A 113 14.93 -16.23 -6.86
C ARG A 113 15.47 -17.63 -6.61
N ARG A 114 14.90 -18.37 -5.63
CA ARG A 114 15.29 -19.76 -5.36
C ARG A 114 15.19 -20.68 -6.59
N ARG A 115 14.10 -20.57 -7.35
CA ARG A 115 13.91 -21.38 -8.57
C ARG A 115 14.91 -21.00 -9.66
N ARG A 116 15.25 -19.71 -9.78
CA ARG A 116 16.28 -19.23 -10.72
C ARG A 116 17.65 -19.79 -10.33
N ASP A 117 18.03 -19.69 -9.05
CA ASP A 117 19.31 -20.17 -8.55
C ASP A 117 19.46 -21.68 -8.76
N ALA A 118 18.40 -22.45 -8.50
CA ALA A 118 18.38 -23.89 -8.77
C ALA A 118 18.58 -24.25 -10.25
N ARG A 119 17.99 -23.47 -11.17
CA ARG A 119 18.21 -23.66 -12.62
C ARG A 119 19.64 -23.36 -13.03
N ILE A 120 20.23 -22.29 -12.49
CA ILE A 120 21.62 -21.91 -12.76
C ILE A 120 22.56 -23.00 -12.23
N ALA A 121 22.34 -23.47 -11.00
CA ALA A 121 23.15 -24.54 -10.42
C ALA A 121 23.05 -25.86 -11.21
N ALA A 122 21.85 -26.21 -11.70
CA ALA A 122 21.67 -27.39 -12.54
C ALA A 122 22.42 -27.27 -13.88
N ASP A 123 22.34 -26.11 -14.56
CA ASP A 123 23.07 -25.86 -15.81
C ASP A 123 24.59 -25.93 -15.60
N GLN A 124 25.09 -25.33 -14.52
CA GLN A 124 26.51 -25.41 -14.14
C GLN A 124 26.95 -26.86 -13.90
N ASN A 125 26.16 -27.65 -13.17
CA ASN A 125 26.47 -29.05 -12.87
C ASN A 125 26.52 -29.90 -14.15
N ILE A 126 25.60 -29.68 -15.08
CA ILE A 126 25.60 -30.34 -16.40
C ILE A 126 26.87 -29.98 -17.17
N ARG A 127 27.23 -28.70 -17.25
CA ARG A 127 28.47 -28.26 -17.93
C ARG A 127 29.72 -28.88 -17.30
N THR A 128 29.82 -28.91 -15.98
CA THR A 128 30.96 -29.51 -15.29
C THR A 128 31.09 -31.02 -15.53
N ARG A 129 29.95 -31.74 -15.63
CA ARG A 129 29.96 -33.17 -15.96
C ARG A 129 30.42 -33.43 -17.39
N LEU A 130 29.95 -32.63 -18.33
CA LEU A 130 30.34 -32.75 -19.74
C LEU A 130 31.85 -32.46 -19.91
N SER A 131 32.40 -31.47 -19.22
CA SER A 131 33.84 -31.15 -19.27
C SER A 131 34.76 -32.20 -18.64
N PHE A 132 34.26 -33.07 -17.76
CA PHE A 132 35.05 -34.10 -17.07
C PHE A 132 34.98 -35.50 -17.73
N SER A 133 34.37 -35.62 -18.91
CA SER A 133 34.31 -36.89 -19.64
C SER A 133 35.73 -37.30 -20.09
N PRO A 134 36.31 -38.42 -19.60
CA PRO A 134 37.60 -38.89 -20.10
C PRO A 134 37.42 -39.36 -21.55
N SER A 135 38.23 -38.84 -22.46
CA SER A 135 38.28 -39.38 -23.83
C SER A 135 38.80 -40.82 -23.79
N CYS A 136 37.90 -41.80 -23.93
CA CYS A 136 38.32 -43.18 -24.19
C CYS A 136 38.96 -43.25 -25.58
N SER A 137 40.29 -43.32 -25.62
CA SER A 137 41.02 -43.74 -26.82
C SER A 137 40.82 -45.25 -27.02
N PRO A 138 40.44 -45.74 -28.21
CA PRO A 138 40.29 -47.16 -28.43
C PRO A 138 41.68 -47.80 -28.51
N SER A 139 42.00 -48.64 -27.54
CA SER A 139 43.17 -49.52 -27.56
C SER A 139 43.05 -50.52 -28.71
N SER A 140 43.90 -50.35 -29.72
CA SER A 140 44.06 -51.28 -30.83
C SER A 140 44.85 -52.51 -30.33
N SER A 141 44.21 -53.68 -30.33
CA SER A 141 44.89 -54.94 -30.04
C SER A 141 45.44 -55.53 -31.34
N GLN A 142 46.77 -55.74 -31.39
CA GLN A 142 47.43 -56.71 -32.27
C GLN A 142 47.56 -58.04 -31.54
#